data_AF-A0A536SBW3-F1
#
_entry.id   AF-A0A536SBW3-F1
#
_cell.length_a   1.000
_cell.length_b   1.000
_cell.length_c   1.000
_cell.angle_alpha   90.00
_cell.angle_beta   90.00
_cell.angle_gamma   90.00
#
_symmetry.space_group_name_H-M   'P 1'
#
loop_
_entity.id
_entity.type
_entity.pdbx_description
1 polymer ?
#
loop_
_entity_poly.entity_id
_entity_poly.type
_entity_poly.pdbx_seq_one_letter_code
_entity_poly.pdbx_strand_id
1 'polypeptide(L)' 'MKLDWDVGLVAHLGIEFLEVEPERVRARLQVSDKLLTTTGTLHGGTLMAFADTIGAAGTVANLTEGQRTATLESKTN' A
#
# COMPACT_ATOMS: atom_id res chain seq x y z
N MET A 1 2.95 -17.29 1.64
CA MET A 1 2.46 -17.14 3.04
C MET A 1 1.17 -16.34 3.00
N LYS A 2 0.08 -16.79 3.63
CA LYS A 2 -1.16 -16.00 3.68
C LYS A 2 -1.02 -14.93 4.75
N LEU A 3 -0.79 -13.70 4.33
CA LEU A 3 -0.67 -12.54 5.21
C LEU A 3 -2.05 -11.93 5.48
N ASP A 4 -2.22 -11.42 6.70
CA ASP A 4 -3.30 -10.51 7.01
C ASP A 4 -2.83 -9.08 6.72
N TRP A 5 -3.49 -8.44 5.77
CA TRP A 5 -3.16 -7.09 5.34
C TRP A 5 -3.94 -6.03 6.13
N ASP A 6 -5.03 -6.37 6.82
CA ASP A 6 -5.94 -5.42 7.48
C ASP A 6 -5.43 -4.98 8.86
N VAL A 7 -4.21 -4.45 8.89
CA VAL A 7 -3.52 -4.02 10.11
C VAL A 7 -2.73 -2.73 9.90
N GLY A 8 -2.44 -2.02 11.00
CA GLY A 8 -1.55 -0.87 11.00
C GLY A 8 -1.99 0.25 10.05
N LEU A 9 -1.06 0.70 9.20
CA LEU A 9 -1.32 1.81 8.27
C LEU A 9 -2.35 1.44 7.19
N VAL A 10 -2.39 0.18 6.75
CA VAL A 10 -3.36 -0.33 5.76
C VAL A 10 -4.78 -0.12 6.27
N ALA A 11 -5.06 -0.61 7.48
CA ALA A 11 -6.35 -0.44 8.16
C ALA A 11 -6.66 1.04 8.43
N HIS A 12 -5.68 1.83 8.88
CA HIS A 12 -5.86 3.25 9.19
C HIS A 12 -6.32 4.07 7.98
N LEU A 13 -5.70 3.81 6.82
CA LEU A 13 -6.03 4.48 5.57
C LEU A 13 -7.27 3.87 4.89
N GLY A 14 -7.70 2.67 5.30
CA GLY A 14 -8.81 1.95 4.67
C GLY A 14 -8.43 1.40 3.29
N ILE A 15 -7.20 0.90 3.17
CA ILE A 15 -6.70 0.24 1.96
C ILE A 15 -7.24 -1.19 1.94
N GLU A 16 -7.86 -1.57 0.83
CA GLU A 16 -8.37 -2.91 0.60
C GLU A 16 -7.59 -3.57 -0.53
N PHE A 17 -6.90 -4.67 -0.22
CA PHE A 17 -6.26 -5.51 -1.23
C PHE A 17 -7.31 -6.37 -1.93
N LEU A 18 -7.33 -6.30 -3.26
CA LEU A 18 -8.23 -7.05 -4.13
C LEU A 18 -7.53 -8.27 -4.75
N GLU A 19 -6.22 -8.16 -4.98
CA GLU A 19 -5.38 -9.16 -5.63
C GLU A 19 -3.94 -8.97 -5.18
N VAL A 20 -3.24 -10.04 -4.80
CA VAL A 20 -1.81 -10.02 -4.45
C VAL A 20 -1.17 -11.27 -5.06
N GLU A 21 -0.73 -11.16 -6.31
CA GLU A 21 -0.07 -12.22 -7.06
C GLU A 21 1.34 -11.77 -7.47
N PRO A 22 2.27 -12.70 -7.78
CA PRO A 22 3.65 -12.37 -8.11
C PRO A 22 3.80 -11.36 -9.27
N GLU A 23 2.90 -11.44 -10.27
CA GLU A 23 2.91 -10.59 -11.46
C GLU A 23 2.04 -9.33 -11.31
N ARG A 24 1.16 -9.28 -10.30
CA ARG A 24 0.21 -8.18 -10.14
C ARG A 24 -0.31 -8.03 -8.72
N VAL A 25 -0.31 -6.78 -8.25
CA VAL A 25 -1.02 -6.38 -7.04
C VAL A 25 -2.09 -5.35 -7.40
N ARG A 26 -3.28 -5.51 -6.81
CA ARG A 26 -4.36 -4.53 -6.90
C ARG A 26 -4.89 -4.23 -5.50
N ALA A 27 -5.03 -2.95 -5.21
CA ALA A 27 -5.73 -2.48 -4.04
C ALA A 27 -6.60 -1.28 -4.40
N ARG A 28 -7.51 -0.92 -3.50
CA ARG A 28 -8.29 0.31 -3.57
C ARG A 28 -8.29 1.01 -2.21
N LEU A 29 -8.60 2.29 -2.22
CA LEU A 29 -8.81 3.10 -1.03
C LEU A 29 -10.01 4.01 -1.28
N GLN A 30 -10.88 4.12 -0.28
CA GLN A 30 -12.01 5.06 -0.34
C GLN A 30 -11.54 6.45 0.06
N VAL A 31 -11.61 7.41 -0.85
CA VAL A 31 -11.31 8.82 -0.55
C VAL A 31 -12.37 9.37 0.39
N SER A 32 -11.91 10.07 1.42
CA SER A 32 -12.71 10.74 2.45
C SER A 32 -11.99 12.01 2.93
N ASP A 33 -12.70 12.91 3.60
CA ASP A 33 -12.18 14.22 4.01
C ASP A 33 -10.91 14.14 4.87
N LYS A 34 -10.75 13.08 5.67
CA LYS A 34 -9.54 12.83 6.47
C LYS A 34 -8.26 12.61 5.64
N LEU A 35 -8.39 12.37 4.34
CA LEU A 35 -7.29 12.09 3.41
C LEU A 35 -6.99 13.28 2.48
N LEU A 36 -7.69 14.40 2.64
CA LEU A 36 -7.55 15.56 1.77
C LEU A 36 -6.54 16.57 2.36
N THR A 37 -5.99 17.40 1.48
CA THR A 37 -5.28 18.62 1.85
C THR A 37 -6.26 19.69 2.33
N THR A 38 -5.74 20.79 2.88
CA THR A 38 -6.54 21.97 3.24
C THR A 38 -7.26 22.61 2.05
N THR A 39 -6.87 22.27 0.82
CA THR A 39 -7.51 22.74 -0.43
C THR A 39 -8.54 21.76 -0.99
N GLY A 40 -8.82 20.65 -0.29
CA GLY A 40 -9.81 19.65 -0.71
C GLY A 40 -9.33 18.66 -1.78
N THR A 41 -8.03 18.65 -2.11
CA THR A 41 -7.43 17.68 -3.03
C THR A 41 -6.91 16.47 -2.24
N LEU A 42 -6.81 15.29 -2.85
CA LEU A 42 -6.20 14.13 -2.19
C LEU A 42 -4.76 14.46 -1.73
N HIS A 43 -4.45 14.16 -0.47
CA HIS A 43 -3.14 14.43 0.10
C HIS A 43 -2.07 13.57 -0.57
N GLY A 44 -0.98 14.18 -1.01
CA GLY A 44 0.12 13.47 -1.69
C GLY A 44 0.71 12.34 -0.82
N GLY A 45 0.78 12.54 0.49
CA GLY A 45 1.17 11.50 1.44
C GLY A 45 0.24 10.29 1.47
N THR A 46 -1.06 10.45 1.20
CA THR A 46 -2.00 9.32 1.05
C THR A 46 -1.66 8.51 -0.19
N LEU A 47 -1.41 9.17 -1.32
CA LEU A 47 -1.01 8.51 -2.56
C LEU A 47 0.33 7.79 -2.41
N MET A 48 1.33 8.43 -1.78
CA MET A 48 2.64 7.84 -1.51
C MET A 48 2.52 6.61 -0.63
N ALA A 49 1.80 6.69 0.49
CA ALA A 49 1.60 5.56 1.40
C ALA A 49 0.87 4.40 0.72
N PHE A 50 -0.16 4.71 -0.08
CA PHE A 50 -0.89 3.71 -0.87
C PHE A 50 0.03 3.01 -1.88
N ALA A 51 0.81 3.78 -2.66
CA ALA A 51 1.73 3.24 -3.64
C ALA A 51 2.85 2.40 -3.01
N ASP A 52 3.47 2.89 -1.94
CA ASP A 52 4.52 2.15 -1.20
C ASP A 52 4.00 0.83 -0.63
N THR A 53 2.81 0.85 -0.01
CA THR A 53 2.19 -0.36 0.55
C THR A 53 1.95 -1.42 -0.54
N ILE A 54 1.42 -1.03 -1.70
CA ILE A 54 1.16 -1.95 -2.81
C ILE A 54 2.47 -2.48 -3.41
N GLY A 55 3.48 -1.63 -3.55
CA GLY A 55 4.81 -2.02 -4.03
C GLY A 55 5.51 -3.02 -3.10
N ALA A 56 5.43 -2.78 -1.79
CA ALA A 56 5.93 -3.69 -0.78
C ALA A 56 5.20 -5.04 -0.84
N ALA A 57 3.87 -5.04 -1.01
CA ALA A 57 3.09 -6.27 -1.17
C ALA A 57 3.53 -7.09 -2.40
N GLY A 58 3.85 -6.42 -3.52
CA GLY A 58 4.38 -7.09 -4.72
C GLY A 58 5.75 -7.73 -4.47
N THR A 59 6.61 -7.07 -3.71
CA THR A 59 7.90 -7.65 -3.31
C THR A 59 7.69 -8.87 -2.42
N VAL A 60 6.81 -8.76 -1.43
CA VAL A 60 6.47 -9.84 -0.49
C VAL A 60 5.88 -11.06 -1.20
N ALA A 61 5.06 -10.86 -2.24
CA ALA A 61 4.50 -11.94 -3.05
C ALA A 61 5.58 -12.79 -3.75
N ASN A 62 6.78 -12.23 -3.95
CA ASN A 62 7.92 -12.88 -4.61
C ASN A 62 8.98 -13.43 -3.63
N LEU A 63 8.80 -13.27 -2.32
CA LEU A 63 9.76 -13.77 -1.33
C LEU A 63 9.64 -15.29 -1.13
N THR A 64 10.78 -15.95 -0.99
CA THR A 64 10.88 -17.34 -0.55
C THR A 64 11.12 -17.44 0.96
N GLU A 65 11.07 -18.65 1.50
CA GLU A 65 11.35 -18.90 2.91
C GLU A 65 12.73 -18.34 3.32
N GLY A 66 12.78 -17.69 4.49
CA GLY A 66 13.98 -17.05 5.03
C GLY A 66 14.29 -15.66 4.46
N GLN A 67 13.66 -15.23 3.36
CA GLN A 67 13.88 -13.89 2.80
C GLN A 67 13.05 -12.83 3.53
N ARG A 68 13.56 -11.60 3.52
CA ARG A 68 12.91 -10.40 4.08
C ARG A 68 13.18 -9.21 3.17
N THR A 69 12.35 -8.18 3.30
CA THR A 69 12.48 -6.94 2.54
C THR A 69 12.11 -5.73 3.39
N ALA A 70 12.56 -4.56 2.95
CA ALA A 70 12.11 -3.26 3.40
C ALA A 70 12.19 -2.29 2.21
N THR A 71 11.27 -1.34 2.14
CA THR A 71 11.36 -0.25 1.15
C THR A 71 12.65 0.53 1.41
N LEU A 72 13.51 0.63 0.39
CA LEU A 72 14.72 1.47 0.44
C LEU A 72 14.45 2.89 -0.07
N GLU A 73 13.62 2.99 -1.13
CA GLU A 73 13.22 4.25 -1.75
C GLU A 73 11.80 4.10 -2.32
N SER A 74 11.04 5.18 -2.26
CA SER A 74 9.76 5.34 -2.97
C SER A 74 9.67 6.78 -3.45
N LYS A 75 9.24 6.97 -4.70
CA LYS A 75 9.21 8.27 -5.37
C LYS A 75 7.93 8.46 -6.16
N THR A 76 7.33 9.64 -6.04
CA THR A 76 6.32 10.16 -6.97
C THR A 76 6.88 11.44 -7.61
N ASN A 77 6.65 11.61 -8.91
CA ASN A 77 7.14 12.77 -9.69
C ASN A 77 6.13 13.91 -9.72
#